data_AF-A0A4V5TIV3-F1
#
_entry.id   AF-A0A4V5TIV3-F1
#
_cell.length_a   1.000
_cell.length_b   1.000
_cell.length_c   1.000
_cell.angle_alpha   90.00
_cell.angle_beta   90.00
_cell.angle_gamma   90.00
#
_symmetry.space_group_name_H-M   'P 1'
#
loop_
_entity.id
_entity.type
_entity.pdbx_description
1 polymer ?
#
loop_
_entity_poly.entity_id
_entity_poly.type
_entity_poly.pdbx_seq_one_letter_code
_entity_poly.pdbx_strand_id
1 'polypeptide(L)'
;MPSLNHSTMDAISLVKNQLIQAIVLHQTKPYLPVWGELFTALRELQKAGQHSQKNIHAYSIEPTGDLWYLYRENVFSVDLPGMGITISLTQEQLIDALLKGSFQPTLSTTEPS
;
A
#
# COMPACT_ATOMS: atom_id res chain seq x y z
N MET A 1 -24.96 -0.27 19.16
CA MET A 1 -23.84 0.67 19.40
C MET A 1 -22.92 0.66 18.18
N PRO A 2 -22.85 1.74 17.36
CA PRO A 2 -21.88 1.84 16.29
C PRO A 2 -20.93 3.03 16.56
N SER A 3 -19.81 2.78 17.21
CA SER A 3 -18.76 3.80 17.42
C SER A 3 -17.35 3.28 17.11
N LEU A 4 -17.20 2.01 16.73
CA LEU A 4 -15.91 1.37 16.44
C LEU A 4 -15.43 1.56 14.99
N ASN A 5 -16.30 1.93 14.05
CA ASN A 5 -15.94 1.95 12.63
C ASN A 5 -15.13 3.19 12.20
N HIS A 6 -15.35 4.35 12.83
CA HIS A 6 -14.72 5.59 12.37
C HIS A 6 -13.22 5.62 12.69
N SER A 7 -12.86 5.32 13.93
CA SER A 7 -11.46 5.32 14.39
C SER A 7 -10.57 4.31 13.66
N THR A 8 -11.11 3.15 13.26
CA THR A 8 -10.37 2.16 12.47
C THR A 8 -10.17 2.60 11.02
N MET A 9 -11.15 3.28 10.42
CA MET A 9 -11.00 3.84 9.07
C MET A 9 -9.96 4.96 9.04
N ASP A 10 -9.90 5.79 10.08
CA ASP A 10 -8.90 6.85 10.21
C ASP A 10 -7.49 6.26 10.39
N ALA A 11 -7.35 5.21 11.20
CA ALA A 11 -6.08 4.52 11.42
C ALA A 11 -5.55 3.85 10.14
N ILE A 12 -6.41 3.16 9.38
CA ILE A 12 -6.02 2.53 8.10
C ILE A 12 -5.60 3.61 7.09
N SER A 13 -6.32 4.73 7.03
CA SER A 13 -5.98 5.84 6.14
C SER A 13 -4.62 6.44 6.48
N LEU A 14 -4.30 6.58 7.76
CA LEU A 14 -2.98 7.01 8.22
C LEU A 14 -1.87 6.05 7.76
N VAL A 15 -2.07 4.75 7.91
CA VAL A 15 -1.09 3.72 7.50
C VAL A 15 -0.85 3.76 5.98
N LYS A 16 -1.91 3.92 5.17
CA LYS A 16 -1.78 4.08 3.72
C LYS A 16 -0.96 5.31 3.35
N ASN A 17 -1.20 6.43 4.03
CA ASN A 17 -0.43 7.66 3.80
C ASN A 17 1.04 7.49 4.19
N GLN A 18 1.33 6.81 5.31
CA GLN A 18 2.71 6.49 5.71
C GLN A 18 3.42 5.62 4.66
N LEU A 19 2.72 4.62 4.11
CA LEU A 19 3.25 3.79 3.02
C LEU A 19 3.61 4.64 1.79
N ILE A 20 2.66 5.47 1.32
CA ILE A 20 2.88 6.35 0.16
C ILE A 20 4.04 7.32 0.43
N GLN A 21 4.11 7.93 1.61
CA GLN A 21 5.19 8.84 1.98
C GLN A 21 6.56 8.15 1.98
N ALA A 22 6.66 6.93 2.49
CA ALA A 22 7.91 6.17 2.47
C ALA A 22 8.36 5.86 1.03
N ILE A 23 7.42 5.49 0.15
CA ILE A 23 7.70 5.25 -1.28
C ILE A 23 8.20 6.53 -1.95
N VAL A 24 7.48 7.65 -1.78
CA VAL A 24 7.85 8.96 -2.37
C VAL A 24 9.19 9.47 -1.82
N LEU A 25 9.45 9.28 -0.52
CA LEU A 25 10.72 9.66 0.09
C LEU A 25 11.88 8.89 -0.53
N HIS A 26 11.71 7.58 -0.76
CA HIS A 26 12.74 6.77 -1.43
C HIS A 26 12.98 7.21 -2.87
N GLN A 27 11.93 7.56 -3.62
CA GLN A 27 12.08 8.08 -4.98
C GLN A 27 12.88 9.39 -5.01
N THR A 28 12.60 10.31 -4.08
CA THR A 28 13.24 11.63 -4.03
C THR A 28 14.61 11.61 -3.37
N LYS A 29 14.85 10.68 -2.43
CA LYS A 29 16.07 10.55 -1.64
C LYS A 29 16.43 9.06 -1.45
N PRO A 30 16.89 8.36 -2.51
CA PRO A 30 17.10 6.90 -2.50
C PRO A 30 18.21 6.40 -1.57
N TYR A 31 19.01 7.32 -1.02
CA TYR A 31 20.04 7.03 -0.02
C TYR A 31 19.49 6.99 1.41
N LEU A 32 18.24 7.42 1.64
CA LEU A 32 17.63 7.35 2.97
C LEU A 32 17.08 5.94 3.22
N PRO A 33 17.29 5.39 4.43
CA PRO A 33 16.69 4.12 4.80
C PRO A 33 15.19 4.31 5.02
N VAL A 34 14.36 3.72 4.17
CA VAL A 34 12.89 3.68 4.34
C VAL A 34 12.35 2.28 4.64
N TRP A 35 13.25 1.29 4.80
CA TRP A 35 12.88 -0.11 4.98
C TRP A 35 11.93 -0.32 6.16
N GLY A 36 12.21 0.31 7.31
CA GLY A 36 11.41 0.14 8.51
C GLY A 36 9.97 0.65 8.34
N GLU A 37 9.82 1.79 7.68
CA GLU A 37 8.54 2.43 7.37
C GLU A 37 7.71 1.56 6.41
N LEU A 38 8.34 1.04 5.35
CA LEU A 38 7.69 0.13 4.41
C LEU A 38 7.22 -1.17 5.09
N PHE A 39 8.10 -1.81 5.87
CA PHE A 39 7.76 -3.03 6.60
C PHE A 39 6.60 -2.81 7.57
N THR A 40 6.67 -1.73 8.34
CA THR A 40 5.67 -1.41 9.35
C THR A 40 4.32 -1.12 8.70
N ALA A 41 4.28 -0.26 7.69
CA ALA A 41 3.03 0.11 7.05
C ALA A 41 2.35 -1.08 6.36
N LEU A 42 3.10 -1.91 5.62
CA LEU A 42 2.55 -3.11 5.00
C LEU A 42 2.07 -4.13 6.04
N ARG A 43 2.80 -4.31 7.13
CA ARG A 43 2.40 -5.20 8.22
C ARG A 43 1.11 -4.74 8.90
N GLU A 44 0.93 -3.44 9.09
CA GLU A 44 -0.31 -2.89 9.66
C GLU A 44 -1.51 -3.06 8.70
N LEU A 45 -1.32 -2.90 7.38
CA LEU A 45 -2.36 -3.22 6.39
C LEU A 45 -2.75 -4.70 6.43
N GLN A 46 -1.76 -5.61 6.51
CA GLN A 46 -2.00 -7.04 6.63
C GLN A 46 -2.80 -7.36 7.91
N LYS A 47 -2.38 -6.84 9.07
CA LYS A 47 -3.09 -7.01 10.34
C LYS A 47 -4.53 -6.52 10.24
N ALA A 48 -4.74 -5.34 9.66
CA ALA A 48 -6.07 -4.77 9.48
C ALA A 48 -6.96 -5.67 8.60
N GLY A 49 -6.42 -6.18 7.49
CA GLY A 49 -7.15 -7.10 6.60
C GLY A 49 -7.46 -8.45 7.25
N GLN A 50 -6.51 -9.00 8.02
CA GLN A 50 -6.71 -10.24 8.78
C GLN A 50 -7.77 -10.07 9.88
N HIS A 51 -7.69 -8.97 10.65
CA HIS A 51 -8.63 -8.67 11.73
C HIS A 51 -10.06 -8.44 11.20
N SER A 52 -10.18 -7.70 10.10
CA SER A 52 -11.47 -7.40 9.48
C SER A 52 -11.98 -8.48 8.52
N GLN A 53 -11.16 -9.50 8.22
CA GLN A 53 -11.40 -10.53 7.21
C GLN A 53 -11.82 -9.95 5.85
N LYS A 54 -11.12 -8.90 5.42
CA LYS A 54 -11.40 -8.17 4.18
C LYS A 54 -10.12 -7.85 3.42
N ASN A 55 -10.25 -7.83 2.10
CA ASN A 55 -9.20 -7.30 1.25
C ASN A 55 -9.07 -5.79 1.53
N ILE A 56 -7.82 -5.32 1.59
CA ILE A 56 -7.52 -3.91 1.84
C ILE A 56 -6.90 -3.34 0.59
N HIS A 57 -7.57 -2.38 -0.04
CA HIS A 57 -6.95 -1.53 -1.06
C HIS A 57 -5.83 -0.73 -0.39
N ALA A 58 -4.59 -0.82 -0.84
CA ALA A 58 -3.49 -0.03 -0.29
C ALA A 58 -3.45 1.35 -0.96
N TYR A 59 -3.24 1.37 -2.28
CA TYR A 59 -3.23 2.57 -3.11
C TYR A 59 -3.37 2.20 -4.60
N SER A 60 -3.70 3.19 -5.44
CA SER A 60 -3.72 3.04 -6.90
C SER A 60 -2.34 3.32 -7.50
N ILE A 61 -1.99 2.59 -8.56
CA ILE A 61 -0.66 2.58 -9.19
C ILE A 61 -0.69 3.41 -10.48
N GLU A 62 0.36 4.21 -10.70
CA GLU A 62 0.59 4.97 -11.93
C GLU A 62 1.16 4.08 -13.06
N PRO A 63 0.69 4.15 -14.32
CA PRO A 63 -0.43 4.98 -14.81
C PRO A 63 -1.81 4.34 -14.63
N THR A 64 -1.88 3.02 -14.44
CA THR A 64 -3.13 2.30 -14.18
C THR A 64 -2.86 1.06 -13.34
N GLY A 65 -3.65 0.86 -12.29
CA GLY A 65 -3.67 -0.36 -11.51
C GLY A 65 -3.90 -0.10 -10.04
N ASP A 66 -3.90 -1.17 -9.25
CA ASP A 66 -4.14 -1.10 -7.82
C ASP A 66 -3.26 -2.09 -7.06
N LEU A 67 -2.74 -1.64 -5.93
CA LEU A 67 -2.13 -2.51 -4.94
C LEU A 67 -3.19 -2.89 -3.90
N TRP A 68 -3.38 -4.19 -3.71
CA TRP A 68 -4.27 -4.77 -2.72
C TRP A 68 -3.51 -5.65 -1.74
N TYR A 69 -3.98 -5.75 -0.51
CA TYR A 69 -3.74 -6.88 0.37
C TYR A 69 -4.93 -7.84 0.28
N LEU A 70 -4.67 -9.10 -0.07
CA LEU A 70 -5.69 -10.15 -0.19
C LEU A 70 -5.70 -11.02 1.07
N TYR A 71 -6.79 -10.99 1.83
CA TYR A 71 -6.78 -11.54 3.19
C TYR A 71 -6.81 -13.08 3.22
N ARG A 72 -7.47 -13.72 2.24
CA ARG A 72 -7.61 -15.19 2.21
C ARG A 72 -6.30 -15.85 1.79
N GLU A 73 -5.65 -15.24 0.81
CA GLU A 73 -4.40 -15.69 0.22
C GLU A 73 -3.19 -15.24 1.05
N ASN A 74 -3.38 -14.24 1.92
CA ASN A 74 -2.35 -13.65 2.77
C ASN A 74 -1.14 -13.12 1.96
N VAL A 75 -1.42 -12.48 0.84
CA VAL A 75 -0.43 -11.90 -0.08
C VAL A 75 -0.80 -10.47 -0.45
N PHE A 76 0.16 -9.72 -0.96
CA PHE A 76 -0.10 -8.50 -1.70
C PHE A 76 -0.35 -8.83 -3.17
N SER A 77 -1.32 -8.16 -3.77
CA SER A 77 -1.69 -8.32 -5.17
C SER A 77 -1.59 -6.98 -5.88
N VAL A 78 -0.76 -6.93 -6.90
CA VAL A 78 -0.71 -5.81 -7.84
C VAL A 78 -1.56 -6.19 -9.04
N ASP A 79 -2.65 -5.47 -9.25
CA ASP A 79 -3.50 -5.63 -10.42
C ASP A 79 -3.23 -4.51 -11.43
N LEU A 80 -2.82 -4.89 -12.65
CA LEU A 80 -2.44 -3.98 -13.74
C LEU A 80 -3.36 -4.26 -14.94
N PRO A 81 -4.61 -3.76 -14.90
CA PRO A 81 -5.63 -4.10 -15.88
C PRO A 81 -5.26 -3.64 -17.29
N GLY A 82 -4.51 -2.54 -17.44
CA GLY A 82 -4.00 -2.07 -18.73
C GLY A 82 -3.08 -3.07 -19.43
N MET A 83 -2.49 -4.00 -18.69
CA MET A 83 -1.66 -5.09 -19.24
C MET A 83 -2.32 -6.47 -19.15
N GLY A 84 -3.48 -6.58 -18.47
CA GLY A 84 -4.12 -7.86 -18.18
C GLY A 84 -3.30 -8.75 -17.24
N ILE A 85 -2.49 -8.16 -16.35
CA ILE A 85 -1.57 -8.87 -15.46
C ILE A 85 -1.97 -8.62 -14.00
N THR A 86 -2.05 -9.70 -13.22
CA THR A 86 -2.14 -9.65 -11.77
C THR A 86 -0.94 -10.38 -11.16
N ILE A 87 -0.22 -9.73 -10.24
CA ILE A 87 1.01 -10.24 -9.64
C ILE A 87 0.78 -10.40 -8.13
N SER A 88 0.95 -11.62 -7.61
CA SER A 88 0.94 -11.88 -6.17
C SER A 88 2.36 -11.88 -5.61
N LEU A 89 2.56 -11.14 -4.51
CA LEU A 89 3.85 -10.90 -3.88
C LEU A 89 3.75 -11.15 -2.38
N THR A 90 4.80 -11.73 -1.77
CA THR A 90 4.98 -11.64 -0.33
C THR A 90 5.32 -10.20 0.08
N GLN A 91 5.28 -9.92 1.38
CA GLN A 91 5.66 -8.60 1.89
C GLN A 91 7.09 -8.23 1.48
N GLU A 92 8.03 -9.15 1.60
CA GLU A 92 9.44 -8.95 1.27
C GLU A 92 9.62 -8.68 -0.23
N GLN A 93 8.96 -9.49 -1.08
CA GLN A 93 9.01 -9.32 -2.53
C GLN A 93 8.42 -7.98 -2.97
N LEU A 94 7.32 -7.55 -2.36
CA LEU A 94 6.73 -6.23 -2.62
C LEU A 94 7.71 -5.13 -2.24
N ILE A 95 8.33 -5.20 -1.06
CA ILE A 95 9.28 -4.19 -0.60
C ILE A 95 10.48 -4.09 -1.53
N ASP A 96 11.07 -5.22 -1.92
CA ASP A 96 12.16 -5.24 -2.89
C ASP A 96 11.74 -4.61 -4.24
N ALA A 97 10.52 -4.85 -4.70
CA ALA A 97 9.99 -4.26 -5.92
C ALA A 97 9.80 -2.74 -5.79
N LEU A 98 9.24 -2.25 -4.66
CA LEU A 98 9.05 -0.83 -4.38
C LEU A 98 10.40 -0.09 -4.34
N LEU A 99 11.40 -0.68 -3.69
CA LEU A 99 12.74 -0.10 -3.58
C LEU A 99 13.48 -0.06 -4.92
N LYS A 100 13.15 -0.98 -5.83
CA LYS A 100 13.61 -0.96 -7.24
C LYS A 100 12.80 0.00 -8.12
N GLY A 101 11.81 0.69 -7.57
CA GLY A 101 11.03 1.70 -8.26
C GLY A 101 9.77 1.18 -8.96
N SER A 102 9.34 -0.07 -8.71
CA SER A 102 8.10 -0.62 -9.28
C SER A 102 6.85 -0.17 -8.50
N PHE A 103 5.67 -0.25 -9.14
CA PHE A 103 4.36 -0.08 -8.50
C PHE A 103 4.16 1.24 -7.76
N GLN A 104 4.54 2.34 -8.42
CA GLN A 104 4.49 3.67 -7.83
C GLN A 104 3.07 4.14 -7.60
N PRO A 105 2.78 4.78 -6.46
CA PRO A 105 1.45 5.29 -6.18
C PRO A 105 1.11 6.44 -7.13
N THR A 106 -0.15 6.49 -7.57
CA THR A 106 -0.71 7.68 -8.21
C THR A 106 -0.71 8.81 -7.19
N LEU A 107 0.10 9.84 -7.45
CA LEU A 107 0.12 11.06 -6.68
C LEU A 107 -1.01 11.94 -7.20
N SER A 108 -2.22 11.75 -6.68
CA SER A 108 -3.27 12.73 -6.91
C SER A 108 -2.81 14.05 -6.28
N THR A 109 -2.31 14.95 -7.11
CA THR A 109 -2.04 16.34 -6.73
C THR A 109 -3.38 16.93 -6.33
N THR A 110 -3.70 16.94 -5.04
CA THR A 110 -4.71 17.85 -4.54
C THR A 110 -4.09 19.24 -4.68
N GLU A 111 -4.25 19.88 -5.84
CA GLU A 111 -4.06 21.32 -5.94
C GLU A 111 -4.99 21.96 -4.91
N PRO A 112 -4.49 22.78 -3.99
CA PRO A 112 -5.37 23.60 -3.19
C PRO A 112 -6.03 24.61 -4.15
N SER A 113 -7.34 24.44 -4.37
CA SER A 113 -8.19 25.48 -4.98
C SER A 113 -8.34 26.67 -4.04
#